data_AF-A0A5N8WJ88-F1
#
_entry.id   AF-A0A5N8WJ88-F1
#
_cell.length_a   1.000
_cell.length_b   1.000
_cell.length_c   1.000
_cell.angle_alpha   90.00
_cell.angle_beta   90.00
_cell.angle_gamma   90.00
#
_symmetry.space_group_name_H-M   'P 1'
#
loop_
_entity.id
_entity.type
_entity.pdbx_description
1 polymer ?
#
loop_
_entity_poly.entity_id
_entity_poly.type
_entity_poly.pdbx_seq_one_letter_code
_entity_poly.pdbx_strand_id
1 'polypeptide(L)'
;MELTLTNEADLQPAVAAEFIALADLLGAASDAQWDTPTLCERWRVREVIAHLTMAARYSEEEFMADLRHCDFDFTLLSNHIASRDAELPTGELVANLRADVALRMNSSRVAADACDMAAWGTKPSDPWKAPPHMCRSTLTPVADKREA
;
A
#
# COMPACT_ATOMS: atom_id res chain seq x y z
N MET A 1 10.82 -22.60 13.82
CA MET A 1 11.39 -21.25 13.91
C MET A 1 10.21 -20.30 13.79
N GLU A 2 9.69 -19.84 14.93
CA GLU A 2 8.48 -19.02 15.00
C GLU A 2 8.93 -17.55 14.95
N LEU A 3 8.64 -16.85 13.85
CA LEU A 3 8.97 -15.44 13.69
C LEU A 3 7.84 -14.63 14.33
N THR A 4 8.02 -14.21 15.57
CA THR A 4 7.07 -13.31 16.26
C THR A 4 7.35 -11.86 15.81
N LEU A 5 6.84 -11.46 14.63
CA LEU A 5 6.86 -10.07 14.16
C LEU A 5 5.79 -9.27 14.91
N THR A 6 6.15 -8.71 16.07
CA THR A 6 5.17 -8.08 16.98
C THR A 6 5.16 -6.55 16.98
N ASN A 7 6.09 -5.88 16.29
CA ASN A 7 6.14 -4.43 16.25
C ASN A 7 6.52 -3.90 14.86
N GLU A 8 6.26 -2.60 14.63
CA GLU A 8 6.48 -1.94 13.34
C GLU A 8 7.96 -1.82 12.94
N ALA A 9 8.87 -1.77 13.92
CA ALA A 9 10.31 -1.74 13.67
C ALA A 9 10.85 -3.06 13.11
N ASP A 10 10.19 -4.19 13.40
CA ASP A 10 10.52 -5.50 12.84
C ASP A 10 9.77 -5.78 11.52
N LEU A 11 8.57 -5.21 11.35
CA LEU A 11 7.75 -5.39 10.14
C LEU A 11 8.30 -4.63 8.93
N GLN A 12 8.75 -3.39 9.11
CA GLN A 12 9.22 -2.55 8.01
C GLN A 12 10.43 -3.16 7.27
N PRO A 13 11.49 -3.62 7.96
CA PRO A 13 12.59 -4.33 7.31
C PRO A 13 12.17 -5.63 6.63
N ALA A 14 11.21 -6.37 7.20
CA ALA A 14 10.70 -7.60 6.59
C ALA A 14 9.97 -7.32 5.27
N VAL A 15 9.08 -6.33 5.24
CA VAL A 15 8.40 -5.91 4.01
C VAL A 15 9.40 -5.39 2.98
N ALA A 16 10.38 -4.59 3.40
CA ALA A 16 11.43 -4.11 2.50
C ALA A 16 12.23 -5.28 1.87
N ALA A 17 12.54 -6.32 2.65
CA ALA A 17 13.23 -7.51 2.15
C ALA A 17 12.39 -8.25 1.09
N GLU A 18 11.08 -8.41 1.31
CA GLU A 18 10.18 -9.03 0.33
C GLU A 18 10.07 -8.20 -0.96
N PHE A 19 10.02 -6.87 -0.87
CA PHE A 19 10.00 -5.99 -2.04
C PHE A 19 11.30 -6.09 -2.85
N ILE A 20 12.45 -6.17 -2.17
CA ILE A 20 13.76 -6.36 -2.82
C ILE A 20 13.81 -7.73 -3.51
N ALA A 21 13.38 -8.80 -2.83
CA ALA A 21 13.35 -10.14 -3.40
C ALA A 21 12.42 -10.22 -4.63
N LEU A 22 11.25 -9.58 -4.56
CA LEU A 22 10.33 -9.46 -5.69
C LEU A 22 10.96 -8.68 -6.85
N ALA A 23 11.68 -7.60 -6.57
CA ALA A 23 12.39 -6.81 -7.57
C ALA A 23 13.52 -7.60 -8.24
N ASP A 24 14.22 -8.47 -7.51
CA ASP A 24 15.24 -9.37 -8.06
C ASP A 24 14.63 -10.38 -9.02
N LEU A 25 13.53 -11.03 -8.60
CA LEU A 25 12.79 -11.98 -9.43
C LEU A 25 12.29 -11.33 -10.73
N LEU A 26 11.68 -10.15 -10.63
CA LEU A 26 11.09 -9.44 -11.76
C LEU A 26 12.13 -8.76 -12.65
N GLY A 27 13.29 -8.39 -12.11
CA GLY A 27 14.42 -7.88 -12.90
C GLY A 27 15.00 -8.90 -13.88
N ALA A 28 14.77 -10.20 -13.62
CA ALA A 28 15.15 -11.29 -14.52
C ALA A 28 13.98 -11.80 -15.39
N ALA A 29 12.77 -11.27 -15.21
CA ALA A 29 11.59 -11.72 -15.94
C ALA A 29 11.58 -11.20 -17.38
N SER A 30 11.15 -12.05 -18.31
CA SER A 30 10.89 -11.68 -19.70
C SER A 30 9.62 -10.85 -19.85
N ASP A 31 9.48 -10.13 -20.96
CA ASP A 31 8.26 -9.34 -21.25
C ASP A 31 6.98 -10.19 -21.22
N ALA A 32 7.04 -11.43 -21.73
CA ALA A 32 5.91 -12.36 -21.69
C ALA A 32 5.49 -12.75 -20.25
N GLN A 33 6.45 -12.81 -19.31
CA GLN A 33 6.15 -13.05 -17.90
C GLN A 33 5.53 -11.83 -17.24
N TRP A 34 5.95 -10.62 -17.63
CA TRP A 34 5.30 -9.37 -17.19
C TRP A 34 3.85 -9.27 -17.67
N ASP A 35 3.54 -9.86 -18.82
CA ASP A 35 2.19 -9.88 -19.40
C ASP A 35 1.33 -11.07 -18.94
N THR A 36 1.80 -11.89 -18.00
CA THR A 36 1.05 -13.04 -17.49
C THR A 36 -0.15 -12.60 -16.65
N PRO A 37 -1.36 -13.13 -16.90
CA PRO A 37 -2.55 -12.84 -16.08
C PRO A 37 -2.40 -13.25 -14.62
N THR A 38 -3.03 -12.50 -13.72
CA THR A 38 -2.99 -12.75 -12.27
C THR A 38 -4.37 -13.13 -11.73
N LEU A 39 -4.44 -13.38 -10.42
CA LEU A 39 -5.72 -13.60 -9.72
C LEU A 39 -6.54 -12.31 -9.56
N CYS A 40 -5.90 -11.15 -9.67
CA CYS A 40 -6.61 -9.88 -9.82
C CYS A 40 -7.20 -9.85 -11.22
N GLU A 41 -8.53 -9.94 -11.31
CA GLU A 41 -9.21 -10.03 -12.61
C GLU A 41 -8.76 -8.87 -13.52
N ARG A 42 -8.39 -9.20 -14.77
CA ARG A 42 -7.92 -8.25 -15.81
C ARG A 42 -6.54 -7.63 -15.56
N TRP A 43 -5.86 -8.00 -14.48
CA TRP A 43 -4.51 -7.50 -14.21
C TRP A 43 -3.48 -8.54 -14.60
N ARG A 44 -2.46 -8.11 -15.33
CA ARG A 44 -1.22 -8.83 -15.54
C ARG A 44 -0.27 -8.51 -14.39
N VAL A 45 0.91 -9.12 -14.39
CA VAL A 45 1.92 -8.87 -13.36
C VAL A 45 2.26 -7.38 -13.27
N ARG A 46 2.41 -6.68 -14.40
CA ARG A 46 2.72 -5.24 -14.43
C ARG A 46 1.67 -4.36 -13.74
N GLU A 47 0.37 -4.63 -13.89
CA GLU A 47 -0.69 -3.91 -13.17
C GLU A 47 -0.61 -4.16 -11.65
N VAL A 48 -0.31 -5.40 -11.24
CA VAL A 48 -0.12 -5.71 -9.81
C VAL A 48 1.06 -4.92 -9.24
N ILE A 49 2.20 -4.85 -9.93
CA ILE A 49 3.38 -4.12 -9.43
C ILE A 49 3.15 -2.60 -9.44
N ALA A 50 2.49 -2.09 -10.47
CA ALA A 50 2.08 -0.70 -10.54
C ALA A 50 1.17 -0.33 -9.36
N HIS A 51 0.18 -1.17 -9.05
CA HIS A 51 -0.71 -0.98 -7.91
C HIS A 51 0.01 -1.11 -6.58
N LEU A 52 0.84 -2.15 -6.40
CA LEU A 52 1.58 -2.41 -5.16
C LEU A 52 2.48 -1.23 -4.78
N THR A 53 3.04 -0.52 -5.75
CA THR A 53 3.93 0.63 -5.50
C THR A 53 3.21 1.97 -5.46
N MET A 54 1.91 2.03 -5.77
CA MET A 54 1.12 3.26 -5.86
C MET A 54 1.27 4.15 -4.63
N ALA A 55 1.08 3.60 -3.43
CA ALA A 55 1.11 4.38 -2.19
C ALA A 55 2.45 5.07 -1.89
N ALA A 56 3.55 4.64 -2.53
CA ALA A 56 4.84 5.30 -2.40
C ALA A 56 5.16 6.27 -3.56
N ARG A 57 4.36 6.24 -4.64
CA ARG A 57 4.57 7.05 -5.85
C ARG A 57 3.70 8.30 -5.89
N TYR A 58 2.53 8.27 -5.26
CA TYR A 58 1.61 9.40 -5.23
C TYR A 58 1.76 10.18 -3.93
N SER A 59 1.76 11.51 -4.03
CA SER A 59 1.45 12.35 -2.88
C SER A 59 0.00 12.14 -2.45
N GLU A 60 -0.31 12.46 -1.20
CA GLU A 60 -1.69 12.40 -0.70
C GLU A 60 -2.62 13.32 -1.50
N GLU A 61 -2.14 14.50 -1.88
CA GLU A 61 -2.91 15.48 -2.66
C GLU A 61 -3.32 14.95 -4.03
N GLU A 62 -2.38 14.35 -4.77
CA GLU A 62 -2.62 13.73 -6.08
C GLU A 62 -3.56 12.54 -5.95
N PHE A 63 -3.31 11.66 -4.97
CA PHE A 63 -4.16 10.50 -4.71
C PHE A 63 -5.61 10.92 -4.40
N MET A 64 -5.79 11.92 -3.52
CA MET A 64 -7.12 12.41 -3.15
C MET A 64 -7.80 13.16 -4.31
N ALA A 65 -7.04 13.83 -5.18
CA ALA A 65 -7.58 14.42 -6.39
C ALA A 65 -8.11 13.34 -7.33
N ASP A 66 -7.34 12.29 -7.61
CA ASP A 66 -7.78 11.19 -8.48
C ASP A 66 -8.95 10.41 -7.85
N LEU A 67 -8.95 10.21 -6.53
CA LEU A 67 -10.05 9.56 -5.82
C LEU A 67 -11.35 10.36 -5.91
N ARG A 68 -11.29 11.70 -5.86
CA ARG A 68 -12.45 12.57 -6.08
C ARG A 68 -13.00 12.45 -7.49
N HIS A 69 -12.14 12.33 -8.50
CA HIS A 69 -12.58 12.10 -9.89
C HIS A 69 -13.23 10.73 -10.09
N CYS A 70 -12.98 9.78 -9.19
CA CYS A 70 -13.57 8.44 -9.18
C CYS A 70 -14.79 8.34 -8.26
N ASP A 71 -15.45 9.44 -7.86
CA ASP A 71 -16.58 9.43 -6.92
C ASP A 71 -16.30 8.65 -5.62
N PHE A 72 -15.06 8.75 -5.14
CA PHE A 72 -14.53 8.02 -3.98
C PHE A 72 -14.64 6.49 -4.10
N ASP A 73 -14.70 5.95 -5.32
CA ASP A 73 -14.59 4.53 -5.60
C ASP A 73 -13.12 4.14 -5.73
N PHE A 74 -12.57 3.55 -4.65
CA PHE A 74 -11.18 3.11 -4.61
C PHE A 74 -10.90 1.94 -5.56
N THR A 75 -11.89 1.09 -5.85
CA THR A 75 -11.73 0.00 -6.82
C THR A 75 -11.58 0.57 -8.23
N LEU A 76 -12.39 1.57 -8.59
CA LEU A 76 -12.26 2.28 -9.84
C LEU A 76 -10.90 3.00 -9.95
N LEU A 77 -10.52 3.74 -8.92
CA LEU A 77 -9.22 4.40 -8.84
C LEU A 77 -8.06 3.41 -9.00
N SER A 78 -8.08 2.31 -8.24
CA SER A 78 -7.02 1.30 -8.26
C SER A 78 -6.86 0.69 -9.65
N ASN A 79 -7.98 0.38 -10.33
CA ASN A 79 -7.95 -0.11 -11.69
C ASN A 79 -7.37 0.93 -12.67
N HIS A 80 -7.76 2.20 -12.53
CA HIS A 80 -7.21 3.27 -13.37
C HIS A 80 -5.71 3.45 -13.20
N ILE A 81 -5.24 3.54 -11.95
CA ILE A 81 -3.82 3.69 -11.64
C ILE A 81 -3.05 2.45 -12.10
N ALA A 82 -3.54 1.25 -11.80
CA ALA A 82 -2.88 0.00 -12.20
C ALA A 82 -2.72 -0.08 -13.72
N SER A 83 -3.78 0.18 -14.50
CA SER A 83 -3.71 0.15 -15.96
C SER A 83 -2.84 1.27 -16.54
N ARG A 84 -2.94 2.51 -16.03
CA ARG A 84 -2.13 3.63 -16.51
C ARG A 84 -0.64 3.37 -16.27
N ASP A 85 -0.29 2.98 -15.05
CA ASP A 85 1.10 2.90 -14.62
C ASP A 85 1.74 1.55 -14.99
N ALA A 86 0.94 0.54 -15.35
CA ALA A 86 1.45 -0.68 -15.97
C ALA A 86 2.16 -0.41 -17.30
N GLU A 87 1.91 0.73 -17.97
CA GLU A 87 2.59 1.10 -19.23
C GLU A 87 4.00 1.68 -19.00
N LEU A 88 4.43 1.87 -17.75
CA LEU A 88 5.80 2.24 -17.45
C LEU A 88 6.79 1.14 -17.91
N PRO A 89 8.04 1.51 -18.25
CA PRO A 89 9.09 0.53 -18.51
C PRO A 89 9.23 -0.44 -17.33
N THR A 90 9.41 -1.73 -17.60
CA THR A 90 9.56 -2.76 -16.55
C THR A 90 10.72 -2.47 -15.61
N GLY A 91 11.81 -1.89 -16.12
CA GLY A 91 12.93 -1.41 -15.30
C GLY A 91 12.55 -0.32 -14.30
N GLU A 92 11.58 0.54 -14.64
CA GLU A 92 11.05 1.56 -13.73
C GLU A 92 10.14 0.95 -12.67
N LEU A 93 9.29 -0.02 -13.05
CA LEU A 93 8.48 -0.78 -12.09
C LEU A 93 9.36 -1.55 -11.08
N VAL A 94 10.47 -2.13 -11.55
CA VAL A 94 11.47 -2.79 -10.69
C VAL A 94 12.18 -1.77 -9.80
N ALA A 95 12.59 -0.62 -10.35
CA ALA A 95 13.22 0.44 -9.56
C ALA A 95 12.29 0.97 -8.47
N ASN A 96 11.00 1.08 -8.76
CA ASN A 96 9.98 1.46 -7.78
C ASN A 96 9.95 0.46 -6.63
N LEU A 97 9.95 -0.85 -6.87
CA LEU A 97 10.01 -1.86 -5.78
C LEU A 97 11.28 -1.74 -4.92
N ARG A 98 12.41 -1.34 -5.52
CA ARG A 98 13.70 -1.21 -4.80
C ARG A 98 13.87 0.11 -4.07
N ALA A 99 13.07 1.12 -4.41
CA ALA A 99 13.05 2.34 -3.63
C ALA A 99 12.60 2.02 -2.19
N ASP A 100 12.79 2.95 -1.26
CA ASP A 100 12.37 2.85 0.14
C ASP A 100 10.82 2.86 0.28
N VAL A 101 10.13 2.04 -0.50
CA VAL A 101 8.68 1.96 -0.64
C VAL A 101 8.04 1.54 0.66
N ALA A 102 8.58 0.51 1.34
CA ALA A 102 8.09 0.11 2.65
C ALA A 102 8.10 1.30 3.64
N LEU A 103 9.20 2.07 3.66
CA LEU A 103 9.33 3.26 4.51
C LEU A 103 8.39 4.40 4.10
N ARG A 104 8.09 4.55 2.80
CA ARG A 104 7.17 5.56 2.27
C ARG A 104 5.69 5.18 2.44
N MET A 105 5.38 3.89 2.48
CA MET A 105 4.04 3.35 2.70
C MET A 105 3.60 3.33 4.16
N ASN A 106 4.49 3.70 5.09
CA ASN A 106 4.20 3.69 6.51
C ASN A 106 2.87 4.41 6.83
N SER A 107 1.93 3.63 7.38
CA SER A 107 0.61 4.07 7.80
C SER A 107 0.67 5.24 8.79
N SER A 108 1.74 5.41 9.56
CA SER A 108 1.87 6.57 10.45
C SER A 108 2.31 7.86 9.77
N ARG A 109 2.82 7.83 8.53
CA ARG A 109 2.96 9.02 7.67
C ARG A 109 1.66 9.32 6.93
N VAL A 110 1.05 8.30 6.33
CA VAL A 110 -0.27 8.44 5.69
C VAL A 110 -1.34 8.85 6.71
N ALA A 111 -1.30 8.34 7.95
CA ALA A 111 -2.24 8.67 9.02
C ALA A 111 -1.86 9.90 9.85
N ALA A 112 -0.60 10.35 9.86
CA ALA A 112 -0.26 11.64 10.49
C ALA A 112 -0.81 12.81 9.66
N ASP A 113 -0.74 12.69 8.33
CA ASP A 113 -1.34 13.66 7.42
C ASP A 113 -2.87 13.43 7.29
N ALA A 114 -3.33 12.17 7.37
CA ALA A 114 -4.75 11.83 7.40
C ALA A 114 -5.44 11.90 8.79
N CYS A 115 -4.80 12.38 9.85
CA CYS A 115 -5.47 12.48 11.16
C CYS A 115 -6.53 13.61 11.20
N ASP A 116 -6.57 14.48 10.19
CA ASP A 116 -7.72 15.36 9.90
C ASP A 116 -8.88 14.62 9.17
N MET A 117 -8.74 13.32 8.87
CA MET A 117 -9.60 12.54 7.96
C MET A 117 -10.57 11.58 8.66
N ALA A 118 -11.30 12.00 9.69
CA ALA A 118 -12.47 11.24 10.20
C ALA A 118 -13.63 11.06 9.16
N ALA A 119 -13.36 11.30 7.88
CA ALA A 119 -14.27 11.40 6.75
C ALA A 119 -13.95 10.45 5.58
N TRP A 120 -13.10 9.43 5.75
CA TRP A 120 -12.95 8.35 4.74
C TRP A 120 -14.29 7.60 4.59
N GLY A 121 -15.04 8.02 3.57
CA GLY A 121 -16.47 7.79 3.42
C GLY A 121 -16.85 6.33 3.24
N THR A 122 -17.66 5.82 4.16
CA THR A 122 -18.41 4.58 3.95
C THR A 122 -19.46 4.81 2.86
N LYS A 123 -19.47 3.99 1.81
CA LYS A 123 -20.68 3.85 0.98
C LYS A 123 -21.75 3.11 1.81
N PRO A 124 -23.07 3.37 1.63
CA PRO A 124 -24.14 2.73 2.40
C PRO A 124 -24.19 1.20 2.32
N SER A 125 -23.51 0.59 1.34
CA SER A 125 -23.56 -0.84 1.04
C SER A 125 -22.39 -1.67 1.59
N ASP A 126 -21.46 -1.09 2.36
CA ASP A 126 -20.30 -1.85 2.83
C ASP A 126 -20.58 -2.75 4.06
N PRO A 127 -20.26 -4.06 3.99
CA PRO A 127 -20.46 -5.01 5.09
C PRO A 127 -19.38 -4.95 6.18
N TRP A 128 -18.29 -4.19 5.99
CA TRP A 128 -17.16 -4.07 6.93
C TRP A 128 -17.25 -2.81 7.84
N LYS A 129 -18.45 -2.39 8.24
CA LYS A 129 -18.59 -1.28 9.19
C LYS A 129 -17.96 -1.64 10.55
N ALA A 130 -16.83 -1.00 10.87
CA ALA A 130 -16.34 -0.94 12.24
C ALA A 130 -17.35 -0.12 13.11
N PRO A 131 -17.71 -0.59 14.31
CA PRO A 131 -18.67 0.10 15.15
C PRO A 131 -18.11 1.42 15.71
N PRO A 132 -18.98 2.44 15.92
CA PRO A 132 -18.58 3.84 16.18
C PRO A 132 -17.83 4.09 17.50
N HIS A 133 -17.63 3.08 18.34
CA HIS A 133 -16.93 3.25 19.62
C HIS A 133 -15.41 3.01 19.54
N MET A 134 -14.87 2.62 18.38
CA MET A 134 -13.43 2.37 18.24
C MET A 134 -12.61 3.65 17.94
N CYS A 135 -13.27 4.75 17.57
CA CYS A 135 -12.65 6.07 17.43
C CYS A 135 -12.68 6.82 18.76
N ARG A 136 -11.86 6.37 19.73
CA ARG A 136 -11.39 7.24 20.80
C ARG A 136 -9.91 7.02 20.98
N SER A 137 -9.14 8.07 20.72
CA SER A 137 -7.71 8.16 20.95
C SER A 137 -7.34 7.62 22.33
N THR A 138 -6.73 6.45 22.38
CA THR A 138 -5.89 6.03 23.50
C THR A 138 -4.66 5.30 22.96
N LEU A 139 -3.80 6.05 22.26
CA LEU A 139 -2.36 5.86 22.45
C LEU A 139 -2.01 6.47 23.81
N THR A 140 -2.39 5.80 24.90
CA THR A 140 -1.62 5.95 26.13
C THR A 140 -0.28 5.27 25.89
N PRO A 141 0.86 5.94 26.10
CA PRO A 141 2.14 5.27 26.12
C PRO A 141 2.06 4.15 27.16
N VAL A 142 2.35 2.92 26.77
CA VAL A 142 2.64 1.86 27.73
C VAL A 142 3.90 2.31 28.46
N ALA A 143 3.73 2.82 29.68
CA ALA A 143 4.85 3.08 30.58
C ALA A 143 5.58 1.75 30.81
N ASP A 144 6.87 1.76 30.50
CA ASP A 144 7.82 0.70 30.82
C ASP A 144 7.71 0.38 32.33
N LYS A 145 7.24 -0.82 32.65
CA LYS A 145 7.34 -1.39 34.00
C LYS A 145 8.54 -2.31 34.05
N ARG A 146 9.72 -1.71 34.03
CA ARG A 146 10.93 -2.31 34.60
C ARG A 146 11.42 -1.40 35.73
N GLU A 147 10.89 -1.65 36.92
CA GLU A 147 11.56 -1.37 38.19
C GLU A 147 10.75 -2.04 39.31
N ALA A 148 11.26 -3.18 39.77
CA ALA A 148 11.12 -3.75 41.12
C ALA A 148 12.27 -4.75 41.32
#